data_AF-A0A9W8D1G6-F1
#
_entry.id   AF-A0A9W8D1G6-F1
#
_cell.length_a   1.000
_cell.length_b   1.000
_cell.length_c   1.000
_cell.angle_alpha   90.00
_cell.angle_beta   90.00
_cell.angle_gamma   90.00
#
_symmetry.space_group_name_H-M   'P 1'
#
loop_
_entity.id
_entity.type
_entity.pdbx_description
1 polymer ?
#
loop_
_entity_poly.entity_id
_entity_poly.type
_entity_poly.pdbx_seq_one_letter_code
_entity_poly.pdbx_strand_id
1 'polypeptide(L)'
;MNPAHVMPSLRRMVVQLLTELEFARSNRESEECIQLLMVLVRAAENWVRPYVGDIFSTILPRIDDAPAQLASKLLDTVAALARVGGSDLVPYSDELLASIIHALSDTSNATKRMSALQALNNCASFCGLVIDPYIEYPDLFKILTDILKSQPDSKMQLEVMRTIGALGAIDPHRFKDAISDTTDTAVTNAKATSSTGGTNANAGSIVNKGGEGTHRTGNPHVRKADGKLKKKKKQQRPQQNVMTEKQMEPLVGGIPTDSYGTTFSNDGYYTQLSVNALLRILENTNDTTFHREAVEALNHMFAPVQNACAPFLD
;
A
#
# COMPACT_ATOMS: atom_id res chain seq x y z
N MET A 1 20.56 -37.81 19.17
CA MET A 1 21.55 -37.75 18.07
C MET A 1 22.69 -36.84 18.49
N ASN A 2 23.94 -37.16 18.15
CA ASN A 2 25.09 -36.31 18.47
C ASN A 2 25.19 -35.15 17.46
N PRO A 3 25.01 -33.88 17.87
CA PRO A 3 25.07 -32.73 16.97
C PRO A 3 26.43 -32.61 16.26
N ALA A 4 27.53 -33.11 16.84
CA ALA A 4 28.86 -33.04 16.23
C ALA A 4 28.98 -33.76 14.87
N HIS A 5 28.19 -34.82 14.63
CA HIS A 5 28.20 -35.55 13.35
C HIS A 5 27.23 -34.99 12.31
N VAL A 6 26.17 -34.32 12.78
CA VAL A 6 25.08 -33.85 11.90
C VAL A 6 25.40 -32.46 11.36
N MET A 7 26.05 -31.59 12.15
CA MET A 7 26.34 -30.20 11.75
C MET A 7 27.23 -30.07 10.51
N PRO A 8 28.34 -30.84 10.35
CA PRO A 8 29.14 -30.76 9.12
C PRO A 8 28.39 -31.26 7.89
N SER A 9 27.55 -32.28 8.06
CA SER A 9 26.72 -32.84 6.98
C SER A 9 25.65 -31.85 6.52
N LEU A 10 24.99 -31.16 7.46
CA LEU A 10 24.01 -30.11 7.15
C LEU A 10 24.65 -28.91 6.45
N ARG A 11 25.83 -28.47 6.91
CA ARG A 11 26.57 -27.39 6.24
C ARG A 11 26.89 -27.75 4.80
N ARG A 12 27.41 -28.96 4.57
CA ARG A 12 27.70 -29.43 3.21
C ARG A 12 26.45 -29.47 2.35
N MET A 13 25.31 -29.89 2.91
CA MET A 13 24.03 -29.92 2.20
C MET A 13 23.54 -28.52 1.79
N VAL A 14 23.59 -27.51 2.67
CA VAL A 14 23.22 -26.13 2.29
C VAL A 14 24.12 -25.60 1.18
N VAL A 15 25.44 -25.76 1.31
CA VAL A 15 26.39 -25.30 0.28
C VAL A 15 26.11 -26.01 -1.05
N GLN A 16 25.87 -27.32 -1.02
CA GLN A 16 25.52 -28.09 -2.21
C GLN A 16 24.22 -27.58 -2.86
N LEU A 17 23.16 -27.37 -2.07
CA LEU A 17 21.89 -26.86 -2.57
C LEU A 17 22.04 -25.44 -3.13
N LEU A 18 22.77 -24.55 -2.48
CA LEU A 18 23.01 -23.19 -3.00
C LEU A 18 23.82 -23.20 -4.30
N THR A 19 24.83 -24.06 -4.39
CA THR A 19 25.64 -24.22 -5.62
C THR A 19 24.82 -24.83 -6.74
N GLU A 20 24.02 -25.87 -6.46
CA GLU A 20 23.12 -26.48 -7.43
C GLU A 20 22.04 -25.50 -7.88
N LEU A 21 21.55 -24.65 -6.99
CA LEU A 21 20.63 -23.58 -7.33
C LEU A 21 21.33 -22.61 -8.30
N GLU A 22 22.50 -22.08 -7.95
CA GLU A 22 23.24 -21.10 -8.77
C GLU A 22 23.62 -21.63 -10.17
N PHE A 23 23.99 -22.91 -10.29
CA PHE A 23 24.42 -23.53 -11.55
C PHE A 23 23.39 -24.47 -12.19
N ALA A 24 22.12 -24.41 -11.76
CA ALA A 24 21.05 -25.25 -12.31
C ALA A 24 20.94 -25.10 -13.83
N ARG A 25 20.87 -26.23 -14.55
CA ARG A 25 20.77 -26.23 -16.03
C ARG A 25 19.33 -26.24 -16.52
N SER A 26 18.40 -26.63 -15.65
CA SER A 26 16.98 -26.74 -15.95
C SER A 26 16.15 -26.12 -14.83
N ASN A 27 15.04 -25.47 -15.20
CA ASN A 27 14.07 -24.92 -14.24
C ASN A 27 13.54 -25.99 -13.29
N ARG A 28 13.42 -27.24 -13.75
CA ARG A 28 12.97 -28.37 -12.94
C ARG A 28 13.97 -28.73 -11.84
N GLU A 29 15.27 -28.66 -12.12
CA GLU A 29 16.31 -28.94 -11.12
C GLU A 29 16.32 -27.85 -10.04
N SER A 30 16.19 -26.58 -10.45
CA SER A 30 16.06 -25.48 -9.49
C SER A 30 14.79 -25.56 -8.65
N GLU A 31 13.69 -26.07 -9.20
CA GLU A 31 12.43 -26.27 -8.46
C GLU A 31 12.56 -27.34 -7.37
N GLU A 32 13.16 -28.49 -7.67
CA GLU A 32 13.39 -29.53 -6.66
C GLU A 32 14.40 -29.06 -5.61
N CYS A 33 15.46 -28.37 -6.04
CA CYS A 33 16.49 -27.84 -5.16
C CYS A 33 15.92 -26.81 -4.16
N ILE A 34 15.12 -25.85 -4.64
CA ILE A 34 14.49 -24.85 -3.76
C ILE A 34 13.47 -25.48 -2.83
N GLN A 35 12.71 -26.49 -3.30
CA GLN A 35 11.75 -27.22 -2.48
C GLN A 35 12.45 -27.98 -1.34
N LEU A 36 13.60 -28.59 -1.61
CA LEU A 36 14.44 -29.23 -0.59
C LEU A 36 15.02 -28.21 0.40
N LEU A 37 15.50 -27.07 -0.10
CA LEU A 37 16.00 -25.99 0.74
C LEU A 37 14.92 -25.44 1.67
N MET A 38 13.70 -25.23 1.15
CA MET A 38 12.54 -24.80 1.92
C MET A 38 12.18 -25.77 3.05
N VAL A 39 12.18 -27.07 2.79
CA VAL A 39 11.93 -28.10 3.81
C VAL A 39 13.04 -28.09 4.87
N LEU A 40 14.30 -27.90 4.45
CA LEU A 40 15.44 -27.79 5.35
C LEU A 40 15.32 -26.57 6.29
N VAL A 41 14.98 -25.40 5.74
CA VAL A 41 14.76 -24.16 6.51
C VAL A 41 13.68 -24.38 7.58
N ARG A 42 12.57 -25.01 7.20
CA ARG A 42 11.45 -25.31 8.12
C ARG A 42 11.80 -26.35 9.19
N ALA A 43 12.67 -27.31 8.87
CA ALA A 43 13.06 -28.36 9.80
C ALA A 43 14.15 -27.92 10.79
N ALA A 44 15.02 -26.98 10.39
CA ALA A 44 16.23 -26.62 11.12
C ALA A 44 16.40 -25.10 11.33
N GLU A 45 15.32 -24.41 11.74
CA GLU A 45 15.25 -22.94 11.87
C GLU A 45 16.44 -22.32 12.62
N ASN A 46 16.77 -22.82 13.81
CA ASN A 46 17.85 -22.26 14.65
C ASN A 46 19.25 -22.43 14.05
N TRP A 47 19.46 -23.47 13.25
CA TRP A 47 20.76 -23.74 12.63
C TRP A 47 20.98 -22.93 11.35
N VAL A 48 19.90 -22.60 10.63
CA VAL A 48 19.96 -21.87 9.35
C VAL A 48 20.21 -20.38 9.54
N ARG A 49 19.83 -19.78 10.70
CA ARG A 49 20.02 -18.35 11.02
C ARG A 49 21.31 -17.69 10.47
N PRO A 50 22.53 -18.22 10.75
CA PRO A 50 23.76 -17.59 10.26
C PRO A 50 23.95 -17.62 8.74
N TYR A 51 23.21 -18.46 8.01
CA TYR A 51 23.28 -18.57 6.54
C TYR A 51 22.12 -17.85 5.85
N VAL A 52 21.18 -17.24 6.59
CA VAL A 52 19.98 -16.61 6.00
C VAL A 52 20.36 -15.53 5.00
N GLY A 53 21.33 -14.67 5.32
CA GLY A 53 21.79 -13.61 4.41
C GLY A 53 22.33 -14.16 3.09
N ASP A 54 23.22 -15.15 3.15
CA ASP A 54 23.78 -15.79 1.95
C ASP A 54 22.67 -16.42 1.10
N ILE A 55 21.78 -17.20 1.73
CA ILE A 55 20.65 -17.83 1.04
C ILE A 55 19.77 -16.76 0.38
N PHE A 56 19.46 -15.67 1.08
CA PHE A 56 18.61 -14.60 0.57
C PHE A 56 19.21 -13.90 -0.65
N SER A 57 20.52 -13.59 -0.58
CA SER A 57 21.25 -12.94 -1.67
C SER A 57 21.28 -13.76 -2.96
N THR A 58 21.26 -15.10 -2.86
CA THR A 58 21.21 -15.99 -4.03
C THR A 58 19.81 -16.14 -4.62
N ILE A 59 18.76 -15.97 -3.81
CA ILE A 59 17.37 -16.21 -4.22
C ILE A 59 16.76 -14.96 -4.84
N LEU A 60 16.96 -13.78 -4.24
CA LEU A 60 16.37 -12.51 -4.68
C LEU A 60 16.47 -12.23 -6.19
N PRO A 61 17.68 -12.23 -6.81
CA PRO A 61 17.80 -11.89 -8.22
C PRO A 61 17.10 -12.89 -9.15
N ARG A 62 16.78 -14.09 -8.65
CA ARG A 62 16.14 -15.14 -9.45
C ARG A 62 14.62 -15.10 -9.42
N ILE A 63 14.01 -14.34 -8.50
CA ILE A 63 12.54 -14.29 -8.38
C ILE A 63 11.92 -13.63 -9.62
N ASP A 64 12.56 -12.59 -10.14
CA ASP A 64 12.03 -11.82 -11.27
C ASP A 64 12.24 -12.52 -12.63
N ASP A 65 13.36 -13.22 -12.80
CA ASP A 65 13.67 -13.95 -14.04
C ASP A 65 13.02 -15.34 -14.13
N ALA A 66 12.50 -15.87 -13.02
CA ALA A 66 11.98 -17.24 -12.95
C ALA A 66 10.59 -17.41 -13.59
N PRO A 67 10.30 -18.60 -14.17
CA PRO A 67 8.93 -18.95 -14.55
C PRO A 67 8.03 -19.00 -13.31
N ALA A 68 6.72 -18.82 -13.50
CA ALA A 68 5.78 -18.66 -12.40
C ALA A 68 5.75 -19.82 -11.37
N GLN A 69 6.04 -21.05 -11.80
CA GLN A 69 6.13 -22.21 -10.90
C GLN A 69 7.35 -22.10 -9.97
N LEU A 70 8.55 -21.93 -10.52
CA LEU A 70 9.76 -21.68 -9.74
C LEU A 70 9.63 -20.42 -8.86
N ALA A 71 9.12 -19.31 -9.42
CA ALA A 71 8.92 -18.06 -8.67
C ALA A 71 8.01 -18.27 -7.44
N SER A 72 6.93 -19.05 -7.56
CA SER A 72 6.07 -19.38 -6.42
C SER A 72 6.83 -20.10 -5.30
N LYS A 73 7.71 -21.05 -5.64
CA LYS A 73 8.52 -21.79 -4.67
C LYS A 73 9.63 -20.95 -4.05
N LEU A 74 10.25 -20.06 -4.84
CA LEU A 74 11.22 -19.10 -4.34
C LEU A 74 10.56 -18.15 -3.33
N LEU A 75 9.37 -17.61 -3.65
CA LEU A 75 8.58 -16.76 -2.75
C LEU A 75 8.13 -17.52 -1.49
N ASP A 76 7.70 -18.78 -1.61
CA ASP A 76 7.38 -19.63 -0.46
C ASP A 76 8.60 -19.85 0.46
N THR A 77 9.79 -19.94 -0.14
CA THR A 77 11.06 -20.11 0.59
C THR A 77 11.47 -18.81 1.27
N VAL A 78 11.31 -17.67 0.61
CA VAL A 78 11.45 -16.33 1.19
C VAL A 78 10.51 -16.16 2.39
N ALA A 79 9.25 -16.58 2.27
CA ALA A 79 8.29 -16.54 3.37
C ALA A 79 8.74 -17.41 4.56
N ALA A 80 9.38 -18.55 4.30
CA ALA A 80 9.95 -19.41 5.34
C ALA A 80 11.20 -18.79 5.96
N LEU A 81 12.07 -18.16 5.16
CA LEU A 81 13.26 -17.47 5.63
C LEU A 81 12.91 -16.25 6.48
N ALA A 82 11.86 -15.50 6.12
CA ALA A 82 11.33 -14.37 6.90
C ALA A 82 11.03 -14.76 8.35
N ARG A 83 10.48 -15.96 8.55
CA ARG A 83 10.18 -16.51 9.88
C ARG A 83 11.44 -16.83 10.69
N VAL A 84 12.51 -17.25 10.03
CA VAL A 84 13.78 -17.65 10.68
C VAL A 84 14.70 -16.45 10.92
N GLY A 85 14.85 -15.58 9.92
CA GLY A 85 15.77 -14.45 9.91
C GLY A 85 15.25 -13.23 10.68
N GLY A 86 13.96 -12.93 10.63
CA GLY A 86 13.39 -11.76 11.32
C GLY A 86 14.20 -10.49 11.09
N SER A 87 14.86 -9.98 12.13
CA SER A 87 15.69 -8.78 12.08
C SER A 87 16.92 -8.88 11.18
N ASP A 88 17.41 -10.09 10.89
CA ASP A 88 18.57 -10.32 10.01
C ASP A 88 18.25 -9.99 8.54
N LEU A 89 16.97 -9.88 8.19
CA LEU A 89 16.48 -9.58 6.84
C LEU A 89 16.16 -8.10 6.61
N VAL A 90 16.23 -7.26 7.64
CA VAL A 90 16.01 -5.81 7.53
C VAL A 90 16.89 -5.13 6.46
N PRO A 91 18.17 -5.49 6.26
CA PRO A 91 19.00 -4.85 5.23
C PRO A 91 18.54 -5.12 3.79
N TYR A 92 17.74 -6.17 3.58
CA TYR A 92 17.25 -6.60 2.26
C TYR A 92 15.78 -6.24 2.05
N SER A 93 15.18 -5.44 2.94
CA SER A 93 13.74 -5.10 2.91
C SER A 93 13.31 -4.46 1.59
N ASP A 94 14.11 -3.52 1.08
CA ASP A 94 13.71 -2.64 -0.02
C ASP A 94 13.69 -3.43 -1.35
N GLU A 95 14.72 -4.26 -1.56
CA GLU A 95 14.85 -5.14 -2.72
C GLU A 95 13.79 -6.25 -2.68
N LEU A 96 13.55 -6.82 -1.51
CA LEU A 96 12.50 -7.81 -1.30
C LEU A 96 11.11 -7.25 -1.61
N LEU A 97 10.82 -6.05 -1.09
CA LEU A 97 9.52 -5.42 -1.28
C LEU A 97 9.27 -5.10 -2.75
N ALA A 98 10.28 -4.60 -3.47
CA ALA A 98 10.21 -4.37 -4.90
C ALA A 98 9.88 -5.65 -5.69
N SER A 99 10.58 -6.75 -5.41
CA SER A 99 10.36 -8.04 -6.09
C SER A 99 8.98 -8.64 -5.77
N ILE A 100 8.53 -8.54 -4.52
CA ILE A 100 7.18 -8.98 -4.13
C ILE A 100 6.09 -8.17 -4.84
N ILE A 101 6.23 -6.85 -4.92
CA ILE A 101 5.25 -5.98 -5.61
C ILE A 101 5.17 -6.33 -7.09
N HIS A 102 6.33 -6.54 -7.73
CA HIS A 102 6.39 -7.01 -9.12
C HIS A 102 5.65 -8.35 -9.27
N ALA A 103 5.88 -9.32 -8.38
CA ALA A 103 5.18 -10.60 -8.38
C ALA A 103 3.67 -10.50 -8.07
N LEU A 104 3.22 -9.51 -7.30
CA LEU A 104 1.81 -9.25 -7.01
C LEU A 104 1.07 -8.61 -8.20
N SER A 105 1.77 -7.78 -8.97
CA SER A 105 1.21 -7.13 -10.17
C SER A 105 0.92 -8.11 -11.32
N ASP A 106 1.53 -9.30 -11.29
CA ASP A 106 1.37 -10.34 -12.29
C ASP A 106 0.01 -11.05 -12.18
N THR A 107 -0.99 -10.56 -12.91
CA THR A 107 -2.36 -11.11 -12.91
C THR A 107 -2.49 -12.45 -13.63
N SER A 108 -1.47 -12.89 -14.37
CA SER A 108 -1.53 -14.10 -15.20
C SER A 108 -1.52 -15.40 -14.38
N ASN A 109 -0.96 -15.36 -13.17
CA ASN A 109 -0.74 -16.55 -12.36
C ASN A 109 -1.20 -16.38 -10.90
N ALA A 110 -2.28 -17.08 -10.53
CA ALA A 110 -2.83 -17.02 -9.18
C ALA A 110 -1.94 -17.66 -8.11
N THR A 111 -1.16 -18.71 -8.42
CA THR A 111 -0.29 -19.37 -7.43
C THR A 111 0.91 -18.51 -7.08
N LYS A 112 1.52 -17.84 -8.07
CA LYS A 112 2.61 -16.87 -7.86
C LYS A 112 2.14 -15.70 -6.99
N ARG A 113 0.97 -15.13 -7.29
CA ARG A 113 0.38 -14.05 -6.48
C ARG A 113 0.08 -14.50 -5.04
N MET A 114 -0.47 -15.70 -4.85
CA MET A 114 -0.71 -16.26 -3.52
C MET A 114 0.60 -16.38 -2.72
N SER A 115 1.64 -16.97 -3.32
CA SER A 115 2.95 -17.08 -2.67
C SER A 115 3.59 -15.72 -2.39
N ALA A 116 3.43 -14.74 -3.28
CA ALA A 116 3.87 -13.36 -3.06
C ALA A 116 3.15 -12.69 -1.89
N LEU A 117 1.82 -12.86 -1.77
CA LEU A 117 1.04 -12.36 -0.64
C LEU A 117 1.48 -13.01 0.68
N GLN A 118 1.68 -14.33 0.70
CA GLN A 118 2.16 -15.03 1.88
C GLN A 118 3.57 -14.61 2.28
N ALA A 119 4.45 -14.37 1.30
CA ALA A 119 5.77 -13.80 1.54
C ALA A 119 5.67 -12.41 2.17
N LEU A 120 4.87 -11.52 1.59
CA LEU A 120 4.65 -10.17 2.13
C LEU A 120 4.13 -10.21 3.57
N ASN A 121 3.11 -11.03 3.83
CA ASN A 121 2.52 -11.20 5.16
C ASN A 121 3.52 -11.70 6.20
N ASN A 122 4.33 -12.72 5.86
CA ASN A 122 5.36 -13.22 6.77
C ASN A 122 6.46 -12.16 6.99
N CYS A 123 6.86 -11.41 5.96
CA CYS A 123 7.85 -10.36 6.12
C CYS A 123 7.32 -9.22 7.00
N ALA A 124 6.08 -8.78 6.80
CA ALA A 124 5.42 -7.81 7.68
C ALA A 124 5.37 -8.30 9.14
N SER A 125 5.01 -9.58 9.34
CA SER A 125 4.84 -10.16 10.68
C SER A 125 6.16 -10.40 11.43
N PHE A 126 7.24 -10.80 10.75
CA PHE A 126 8.48 -11.26 11.39
C PHE A 126 9.67 -10.31 11.20
N CYS A 127 9.72 -9.55 10.10
CA CYS A 127 10.81 -8.61 9.83
C CYS A 127 10.51 -7.19 10.35
N GLY A 128 9.28 -6.94 10.82
CA GLY A 128 8.87 -5.64 11.36
C GLY A 128 8.54 -4.59 10.31
N LEU A 129 8.18 -5.01 9.08
CA LEU A 129 7.77 -4.13 7.99
C LEU A 129 6.33 -3.65 8.21
N VAL A 130 6.15 -2.69 9.13
CA VAL A 130 4.85 -2.14 9.52
C VAL A 130 4.80 -0.68 9.06
N ILE A 131 3.77 -0.31 8.30
CA ILE A 131 3.56 1.03 7.71
C ILE A 131 4.58 1.41 6.63
N ASP A 132 5.88 1.14 6.83
CA ASP A 132 6.96 1.51 5.90
C ASP A 132 6.68 1.08 4.44
N PRO A 133 6.15 -0.14 4.17
CA PRO A 133 5.81 -0.55 2.82
C PRO A 133 4.77 0.35 2.12
N TYR A 134 3.87 0.97 2.87
CA TYR A 134 2.88 1.91 2.32
C TYR A 134 3.44 3.30 2.07
N ILE A 135 4.52 3.67 2.76
CA ILE A 135 5.19 4.96 2.58
C ILE A 135 6.13 4.87 1.37
N GLU A 136 6.91 3.80 1.28
CA GLU A 136 7.88 3.59 0.20
C GLU A 136 7.21 3.25 -1.12
N TYR A 137 6.09 2.50 -1.08
CA TYR A 137 5.35 2.07 -2.26
C TYR A 137 3.85 2.39 -2.10
N PRO A 138 3.40 3.62 -2.44
CA PRO A 138 2.00 4.02 -2.27
C PRO A 138 1.02 3.20 -3.14
N ASP A 139 1.49 2.63 -4.25
CA ASP A 139 0.70 1.76 -5.12
C ASP A 139 0.30 0.42 -4.48
N LEU A 140 1.04 -0.02 -3.44
CA LEU A 140 0.81 -1.32 -2.79
C LEU A 140 -0.63 -1.44 -2.26
N PHE A 141 -1.14 -0.40 -1.60
CA PHE A 141 -2.49 -0.41 -1.05
C PHE A 141 -3.56 -0.53 -2.14
N LYS A 142 -3.34 0.14 -3.29
CA LYS A 142 -4.23 0.04 -4.45
C LYS A 142 -4.23 -1.38 -5.03
N ILE A 143 -3.05 -2.00 -5.17
CA ILE A 143 -2.91 -3.37 -5.66
C ILE A 143 -3.64 -4.35 -4.72
N LEU A 144 -3.43 -4.24 -3.40
CA LEU A 144 -4.10 -5.12 -2.42
C LEU A 144 -5.63 -4.96 -2.45
N THR A 145 -6.12 -3.73 -2.55
CA THR A 145 -7.56 -3.44 -2.64
C THR A 145 -8.16 -3.95 -3.95
N ASP A 146 -7.42 -3.86 -5.05
CA ASP A 146 -7.84 -4.38 -6.35
C ASP A 146 -7.93 -5.91 -6.33
N ILE A 147 -6.93 -6.60 -5.77
CA ILE A 147 -6.95 -8.05 -5.58
C ILE A 147 -8.16 -8.46 -4.72
N LEU A 148 -8.46 -7.71 -3.65
CA LEU A 148 -9.59 -7.99 -2.77
C LEU A 148 -10.95 -7.89 -3.50
N LYS A 149 -11.10 -6.94 -4.43
CA LYS A 149 -12.33 -6.73 -5.20
C LYS A 149 -12.47 -7.66 -6.40
N SER A 150 -11.35 -7.94 -7.08
CA SER A 150 -11.31 -8.68 -8.34
C SER A 150 -11.42 -10.21 -8.13
N GLN A 151 -10.88 -10.75 -7.04
CA GLN A 151 -10.71 -12.19 -6.89
C GLN A 151 -11.88 -12.83 -6.13
N PRO A 152 -12.54 -13.88 -6.69
CA PRO A 152 -13.62 -14.59 -6.01
C PRO A 152 -13.13 -15.64 -5.00
N ASP A 153 -11.83 -15.99 -5.00
CA ASP A 153 -11.29 -17.02 -4.11
C ASP A 153 -11.20 -16.52 -2.67
N SER A 154 -11.98 -17.15 -1.79
CA SER A 154 -12.04 -16.82 -0.36
C SER A 154 -10.68 -16.94 0.33
N LYS A 155 -9.81 -17.86 -0.10
CA LYS A 155 -8.46 -18.01 0.48
C LYS A 155 -7.58 -16.81 0.16
N MET A 156 -7.58 -16.35 -1.10
CA MET A 156 -6.80 -15.18 -1.51
C MET A 156 -7.31 -13.92 -0.81
N GLN A 157 -8.62 -13.72 -0.72
CA GLN A 157 -9.21 -12.58 0.01
C GLN A 157 -8.80 -12.58 1.49
N LEU A 158 -8.85 -13.74 2.15
CA LEU A 158 -8.44 -13.87 3.55
C LEU A 158 -6.96 -13.56 3.74
N GLU A 159 -6.10 -13.99 2.82
CA GLU A 159 -4.67 -13.72 2.90
C GLU A 159 -4.36 -12.24 2.66
N VAL A 160 -5.03 -11.58 1.71
CA VAL A 160 -4.93 -10.12 1.53
C VAL A 160 -5.36 -9.40 2.81
N MET A 161 -6.48 -9.79 3.41
CA MET A 161 -6.96 -9.18 4.65
C MET A 161 -5.96 -9.37 5.80
N ARG A 162 -5.35 -10.56 5.90
CA ARG A 162 -4.29 -10.83 6.89
C ARG A 162 -3.06 -9.97 6.65
N THR A 163 -2.66 -9.81 5.39
CA THR A 163 -1.51 -8.99 4.98
C THR A 163 -1.73 -7.52 5.33
N ILE A 164 -2.91 -6.96 5.01
CA ILE A 164 -3.27 -5.58 5.39
C ILE A 164 -3.24 -5.42 6.91
N GLY A 165 -3.75 -6.41 7.66
CA GLY A 165 -3.69 -6.41 9.12
C GLY A 165 -2.26 -6.46 9.67
N ALA A 166 -1.37 -7.24 9.05
CA ALA A 166 0.04 -7.36 9.44
C ALA A 166 0.85 -6.11 9.13
N LEU A 167 0.55 -5.42 8.01
CA LEU A 167 1.18 -4.15 7.63
C LEU A 167 0.76 -2.98 8.53
N GLY A 168 -0.29 -3.15 9.33
CA GLY A 168 -0.75 -2.17 10.30
C GLY A 168 -1.73 -1.14 9.74
N ALA A 169 -2.38 -0.42 10.65
CA ALA A 169 -3.36 0.60 10.31
C ALA A 169 -2.66 1.79 9.64
N ILE A 170 -3.18 2.18 8.48
CA ILE A 170 -2.71 3.35 7.76
C ILE A 170 -3.50 4.60 8.21
N ASP A 171 -2.79 5.72 8.42
CA ASP A 171 -3.42 7.01 8.68
C ASP A 171 -3.94 7.61 7.36
N PRO A 172 -5.26 7.88 7.22
CA PRO A 172 -5.84 8.44 6.00
C PRO A 172 -5.21 9.75 5.55
N HIS A 173 -4.75 10.59 6.47
CA HIS A 173 -4.10 11.85 6.12
C HIS A 173 -2.71 11.61 5.54
N ARG A 174 -1.90 10.80 6.23
CA ARG A 174 -0.54 10.45 5.76
C ARG A 174 -0.56 9.71 4.42
N PHE A 175 -1.56 8.87 4.20
CA PHE A 175 -1.74 8.17 2.93
C PHE A 175 -2.10 9.14 1.79
N LYS A 176 -3.00 10.10 2.06
CA LYS A 176 -3.39 11.10 1.07
C LYS A 176 -2.23 12.01 0.68
N ASP A 177 -1.40 12.40 1.65
CA ASP A 177 -0.21 13.22 1.42
C ASP A 177 0.80 12.46 0.53
N ALA A 178 1.04 11.17 0.81
CA ALA A 178 1.92 10.31 -0.01
C ALA A 178 1.41 10.13 -1.44
N ILE A 179 0.08 10.08 -1.63
CA ILE A 179 -0.54 10.01 -2.96
C ILE A 179 -0.46 11.36 -3.69
N SER A 180 -0.63 12.50 -3.01
CA SER A 180 -0.54 13.81 -3.66
C SER A 180 0.88 14.11 -4.16
N ASP A 181 1.91 13.73 -3.41
CA ASP A 181 3.30 13.98 -3.79
C ASP A 181 3.71 13.24 -5.09
N THR A 182 3.18 12.03 -5.33
CA THR A 182 3.46 11.28 -6.56
C THR A 182 2.78 11.87 -7.80
N THR A 183 1.64 12.55 -7.64
CA THR A 183 0.92 13.18 -8.76
C THR A 183 1.56 14.48 -9.27
N ASP A 184 2.36 15.17 -8.45
CA ASP A 184 2.98 16.45 -8.84
C ASP A 184 4.27 16.29 -9.65
N THR A 185 4.91 15.11 -9.63
CA THR A 185 6.12 14.84 -10.46
C THR A 185 5.84 14.56 -11.93
N ALA A 186 4.58 14.33 -12.34
CA ALA A 186 4.23 14.06 -13.74
C ALA A 186 3.90 15.31 -14.58
N VAL A 187 3.78 16.50 -13.98
CA VAL A 187 3.23 17.70 -14.67
C VAL A 187 4.28 18.78 -14.99
N THR A 188 5.52 18.70 -14.50
CA THR A 188 6.51 19.78 -14.70
C THR A 188 7.38 19.65 -15.96
N ASN A 189 7.28 18.56 -16.74
CA ASN A 189 8.03 18.37 -18.00
C ASN A 189 7.24 18.69 -19.28
N ALA A 190 6.35 19.69 -19.25
CA ALA A 190 5.61 20.15 -20.43
C ALA A 190 5.62 21.67 -20.65
N LYS A 191 6.58 22.41 -20.08
CA LYS A 191 6.72 23.85 -20.40
C LYS A 191 8.17 24.32 -20.46
N ALA A 192 8.90 23.81 -21.43
CA ALA A 192 10.16 24.41 -21.88
C ALA A 192 10.25 24.39 -23.41
N THR A 193 9.67 25.40 -24.08
CA THR A 193 10.12 25.92 -25.40
C THR A 193 9.28 27.14 -25.82
N SER A 194 9.80 28.35 -25.65
CA SER A 194 10.06 29.38 -26.69
C SER A 194 9.41 30.71 -26.21
N SER A 195 9.91 31.94 -26.36
CA SER A 195 10.98 32.52 -27.18
C SER A 195 11.38 33.91 -26.63
N THR A 196 12.68 34.23 -26.73
CA THR A 196 13.32 35.50 -27.15
C THR A 196 12.97 36.87 -26.53
N GLY A 197 14.00 37.57 -26.02
CA GLY A 197 14.06 39.05 -26.10
C GLY A 197 15.02 39.82 -25.17
N GLY A 198 16.33 39.86 -25.48
CA GLY A 198 17.13 41.11 -25.56
C GLY A 198 17.63 41.89 -24.32
N THR A 199 18.98 41.99 -24.24
CA THR A 199 19.82 43.10 -23.70
C THR A 199 19.80 43.32 -22.17
N ASN A 200 20.88 43.64 -21.45
CA ASN A 200 22.09 44.40 -21.76
C ASN A 200 23.21 44.09 -20.75
N ALA A 201 24.44 44.46 -21.10
CA ALA A 201 25.68 44.31 -20.35
C ALA A 201 25.68 45.00 -18.96
N ASN A 202 26.46 44.49 -17.99
CA ASN A 202 27.68 45.17 -17.52
C ASN A 202 28.49 44.31 -16.52
N ALA A 203 29.78 44.60 -16.50
CA ALA A 203 30.86 43.98 -15.74
C ALA A 203 30.78 44.20 -14.22
N GLY A 204 31.57 43.41 -13.47
CA GLY A 204 31.93 43.79 -12.10
C GLY A 204 32.34 42.64 -11.20
N SER A 205 33.59 42.21 -11.33
CA SER A 205 34.35 41.48 -10.31
C SER A 205 34.30 42.23 -8.97
N ILE A 206 34.17 41.52 -7.84
CA ILE A 206 34.90 41.78 -6.59
C ILE A 206 34.99 40.50 -5.75
N VAL A 207 36.21 40.27 -5.31
CA VAL A 207 36.79 39.23 -4.45
C VAL A 207 36.61 39.57 -2.96
N ASN A 208 36.43 38.55 -2.11
CA ASN A 208 37.06 38.26 -0.80
C ASN A 208 36.07 37.52 0.12
N LYS A 209 36.31 36.28 0.56
CA LYS A 209 37.25 35.80 1.61
C LYS A 209 37.03 36.40 3.01
N GLY A 210 36.58 35.52 3.91
CA GLY A 210 37.43 35.06 5.01
C GLY A 210 37.10 35.52 6.44
N GLY A 211 37.25 34.57 7.37
CA GLY A 211 37.56 34.78 8.80
C GLY A 211 36.35 34.68 9.73
N GLU A 212 36.10 33.56 10.40
CA GLU A 212 36.76 33.03 11.61
C GLU A 212 36.56 33.85 12.89
N GLY A 213 36.18 33.13 13.96
CA GLY A 213 36.50 33.46 15.35
C GLY A 213 35.29 33.80 16.22
N THR A 214 34.72 32.86 16.96
CA THR A 214 35.11 32.33 18.29
C THR A 214 34.56 33.09 19.50
N HIS A 215 34.02 32.25 20.40
CA HIS A 215 34.04 32.30 21.86
C HIS A 215 32.96 33.05 22.67
N ARG A 216 32.32 32.22 23.52
CA ARG A 216 32.06 32.40 24.96
C ARG A 216 30.98 33.45 25.31
N THR A 217 30.13 33.31 26.32
CA THR A 217 29.97 32.43 27.49
C THR A 217 28.70 32.90 28.20
N GLY A 218 28.07 32.04 29.00
CA GLY A 218 27.32 32.49 30.19
C GLY A 218 25.82 32.24 30.19
N ASN A 219 25.44 31.11 30.79
CA ASN A 219 24.12 30.82 31.36
C ASN A 219 24.02 31.51 32.77
N PRO A 220 23.01 31.26 33.65
CA PRO A 220 21.56 31.50 33.61
C PRO A 220 21.03 32.26 34.87
N HIS A 221 19.79 32.78 34.86
CA HIS A 221 18.99 32.97 36.09
C HIS A 221 17.48 33.06 35.76
N VAL A 222 16.68 32.00 35.99
CA VAL A 222 15.82 31.75 37.17
C VAL A 222 14.89 32.92 37.52
N ARG A 223 13.57 32.71 37.38
CA ARG A 223 12.56 32.78 38.49
C ARG A 223 11.14 32.48 38.00
N LYS A 224 10.55 31.47 38.63
CA LYS A 224 9.11 31.12 38.63
C LYS A 224 8.30 32.17 39.40
N ALA A 225 7.03 32.35 39.05
CA ALA A 225 5.97 32.69 40.00
C ALA A 225 4.56 32.37 39.45
N ASP A 226 3.88 31.47 40.15
CA ASP A 226 2.47 31.10 40.06
C ASP A 226 1.50 32.21 40.53
N GLY A 227 0.23 32.21 40.09
CA GLY A 227 -0.84 32.91 40.84
C GLY A 227 -2.17 33.30 40.16
N LYS A 228 -3.10 32.33 40.04
CA LYS A 228 -4.58 32.38 40.25
C LYS A 228 -5.49 33.56 39.82
N LEU A 229 -6.46 33.20 38.95
CA LEU A 229 -7.94 33.24 39.10
C LEU A 229 -8.72 34.57 39.34
N LYS A 230 -9.66 34.94 38.43
CA LYS A 230 -11.14 35.08 38.67
C LYS A 230 -11.98 35.70 37.51
N LYS A 231 -12.91 34.88 36.98
CA LYS A 231 -14.36 35.05 36.64
C LYS A 231 -14.97 36.33 35.97
N LYS A 232 -15.56 36.07 34.78
CA LYS A 232 -16.92 36.40 34.23
C LYS A 232 -17.45 37.87 34.20
N LYS A 233 -17.84 38.35 32.99
CA LYS A 233 -19.25 38.57 32.57
C LYS A 233 -19.41 38.73 31.03
N LYS A 234 -20.59 38.30 30.58
CA LYS A 234 -21.20 38.02 29.27
C LYS A 234 -21.75 39.27 28.56
N GLN A 235 -21.57 39.43 27.24
CA GLN A 235 -22.53 40.04 26.28
C GLN A 235 -22.05 39.86 24.81
N GLN A 236 -22.63 38.94 24.03
CA GLN A 236 -23.57 39.14 22.89
C GLN A 236 -22.92 39.17 21.49
N ARG A 237 -23.44 38.29 20.60
CA ARG A 237 -23.12 38.15 19.16
C ARG A 237 -23.56 39.39 18.36
N PRO A 238 -23.02 39.52 17.15
CA PRO A 238 -23.88 39.56 15.97
C PRO A 238 -23.57 38.40 15.03
N GLN A 239 -24.64 37.77 14.54
CA GLN A 239 -24.60 36.81 13.43
C GLN A 239 -24.39 37.59 12.14
N GLN A 240 -23.54 37.11 11.23
CA GLN A 240 -23.92 37.11 9.83
C GLN A 240 -23.35 35.89 9.10
N ASN A 241 -24.31 35.24 8.47
CA ASN A 241 -24.33 33.96 7.78
C ASN A 241 -23.60 34.05 6.42
N VAL A 242 -22.63 33.17 6.16
CA VAL A 242 -22.35 32.63 4.80
C VAL A 242 -21.73 31.24 5.00
N MET A 243 -22.55 30.20 4.95
CA MET A 243 -22.08 28.82 4.82
C MET A 243 -22.00 28.56 3.31
N THR A 244 -20.78 28.51 2.77
CA THR A 244 -20.55 28.02 1.42
C THR A 244 -20.79 26.52 1.44
N GLU A 245 -21.83 26.09 0.73
CA GLU A 245 -22.28 24.71 0.61
C GLU A 245 -21.18 23.89 -0.07
N LYS A 246 -20.42 23.14 0.73
CA LYS A 246 -19.48 22.15 0.23
C LYS A 246 -20.27 20.86 0.04
N GLN A 247 -20.46 20.47 -1.22
CA GLN A 247 -21.09 19.21 -1.61
C GLN A 247 -20.50 18.05 -0.80
N MET A 248 -21.37 17.37 -0.06
CA MET A 248 -21.04 16.19 0.73
C MET A 248 -21.18 14.97 -0.20
N GLU A 249 -20.06 14.31 -0.52
CA GLU A 249 -20.11 13.00 -1.17
C GLU A 249 -20.84 11.99 -0.26
N PRO A 250 -21.81 11.21 -0.77
CA PRO A 250 -22.48 10.22 0.04
C PRO A 250 -21.58 8.99 0.19
N LEU A 251 -21.17 8.73 1.44
CA LEU A 251 -20.63 7.45 1.89
C LEU A 251 -21.67 6.34 1.67
N VAL A 252 -21.22 5.24 1.08
CA VAL A 252 -22.01 4.04 0.82
C VAL A 252 -22.67 3.53 2.11
N GLY A 253 -24.01 3.60 2.16
CA GLY A 253 -24.84 2.81 3.09
C GLY A 253 -25.49 3.53 4.28
N GLY A 254 -25.23 4.81 4.52
CA GLY A 254 -25.89 5.57 5.62
C GLY A 254 -26.92 6.57 5.09
N ILE A 255 -28.18 6.50 5.55
CA ILE A 255 -29.17 7.56 5.30
C ILE A 255 -28.71 8.81 6.08
N PRO A 256 -28.54 9.98 5.44
CA PRO A 256 -28.16 11.21 6.15
C PRO A 256 -29.20 11.56 7.22
N THR A 257 -28.75 11.70 8.46
CA THR A 257 -29.57 12.13 9.61
C THR A 257 -29.24 13.57 9.98
N ASP A 258 -30.27 14.34 10.33
CA ASP A 258 -30.08 15.69 10.86
C ASP A 258 -29.63 15.66 12.34
N SER A 259 -29.36 16.84 12.90
CA SER A 259 -28.95 17.00 14.32
C SER A 259 -29.96 16.46 15.34
N TYR A 260 -31.17 16.12 14.88
CA TYR A 260 -32.28 15.59 15.69
C TYR A 260 -32.55 14.10 15.43
N GLY A 261 -31.73 13.42 14.61
CA GLY A 261 -31.84 11.98 14.37
C GLY A 261 -33.06 11.58 13.53
N THR A 262 -33.66 12.53 12.80
CA THR A 262 -34.75 12.23 11.88
C THR A 262 -34.18 11.96 10.49
N THR A 263 -34.60 10.85 9.88
CA THR A 263 -34.21 10.51 8.50
C THR A 263 -34.99 11.41 7.55
N PHE A 264 -34.31 12.06 6.59
CA PHE A 264 -34.97 12.71 5.45
C PHE A 264 -35.53 11.62 4.52
N SER A 265 -36.60 10.97 4.95
CA SER A 265 -37.35 10.00 4.17
C SER A 265 -38.35 10.73 3.28
N ASN A 266 -37.89 11.63 2.41
CA ASN A 266 -38.73 12.14 1.34
C ASN A 266 -38.79 11.09 0.24
N ASP A 267 -39.97 10.85 -0.34
CA ASP A 267 -40.19 9.84 -1.39
C ASP A 267 -39.18 10.03 -2.54
N GLY A 268 -38.92 11.28 -2.93
CA GLY A 268 -37.95 11.63 -3.96
C GLY A 268 -36.48 11.28 -3.65
N TYR A 269 -36.08 11.21 -2.37
CA TYR A 269 -34.70 10.82 -1.99
C TYR A 269 -34.44 9.34 -2.30
N TYR A 270 -35.40 8.46 -1.94
CA TYR A 270 -35.28 7.04 -2.23
C TYR A 270 -35.38 6.77 -3.74
N THR A 271 -36.22 7.51 -4.46
CA THR A 271 -36.26 7.44 -5.92
C THR A 271 -34.91 7.81 -6.53
N GLN A 272 -34.31 8.94 -6.12
CA GLN A 272 -33.02 9.40 -6.65
C GLN A 272 -31.89 8.43 -6.33
N LEU A 273 -31.82 7.94 -5.09
CA LEU A 273 -30.80 6.98 -4.67
C LEU A 273 -30.91 5.66 -5.45
N SER A 274 -32.14 5.20 -5.67
CA SER A 274 -32.42 3.96 -6.42
C SER A 274 -32.09 4.12 -7.91
N VAL A 275 -32.44 5.25 -8.52
CA VAL A 275 -32.08 5.56 -9.93
C VAL A 275 -30.56 5.63 -10.09
N ASN A 276 -29.84 6.34 -9.22
CA ASN A 276 -28.39 6.47 -9.30
C ASN A 276 -27.68 5.12 -9.09
N ALA A 277 -28.17 4.29 -8.16
CA ALA A 277 -27.66 2.93 -7.98
C ALA A 277 -27.86 2.04 -9.21
N LEU A 278 -29.05 2.08 -9.83
CA LEU A 278 -29.36 1.31 -11.04
C LEU A 278 -28.53 1.80 -12.25
N LEU A 279 -28.33 3.11 -12.40
CA LEU A 279 -27.47 3.68 -13.45
C LEU A 279 -26.01 3.23 -13.30
N ARG A 280 -25.49 3.18 -12.07
CA ARG A 280 -24.14 2.65 -11.81
C ARG A 280 -24.04 1.16 -12.19
N ILE A 281 -25.07 0.36 -11.94
CA ILE A 281 -25.09 -1.04 -12.38
C ILE A 281 -25.08 -1.12 -13.92
N LEU A 282 -25.74 -0.19 -14.61
CA LEU A 282 -25.72 -0.11 -16.08
C LEU A 282 -24.39 0.40 -16.65
N GLU A 283 -23.64 1.21 -15.91
CA GLU A 283 -22.32 1.73 -16.32
C GLU A 283 -21.22 0.67 -16.22
N ASN A 284 -21.39 -0.33 -15.33
CA ASN A 284 -20.44 -1.43 -15.17
C ASN A 284 -20.57 -2.45 -16.31
N THR A 285 -19.58 -2.48 -17.21
CA THR A 285 -19.54 -3.41 -18.38
C THR A 285 -19.46 -4.89 -18.01
N ASN A 286 -19.16 -5.23 -16.74
CA ASN A 286 -18.91 -6.61 -16.29
C ASN A 286 -20.17 -7.40 -15.92
N ASP A 287 -21.32 -6.75 -15.73
CA ASP A 287 -22.54 -7.35 -15.15
C ASP A 287 -23.74 -7.35 -16.12
N THR A 288 -23.53 -7.91 -17.32
CA THR A 288 -24.53 -7.88 -18.40
C THR A 288 -25.83 -8.63 -18.09
N THR A 289 -25.79 -9.56 -17.15
CA THR A 289 -26.97 -10.32 -16.68
C THR A 289 -27.95 -9.43 -15.93
N PHE A 290 -27.45 -8.44 -15.17
CA PHE A 290 -28.28 -7.55 -14.37
C PHE A 290 -28.75 -6.32 -15.13
N HIS A 291 -28.18 -6.02 -16.30
CA HIS A 291 -28.64 -4.90 -17.13
C HIS A 291 -30.11 -5.03 -17.54
N ARG A 292 -30.58 -6.24 -17.89
CA ARG A 292 -32.00 -6.44 -18.28
C ARG A 292 -32.94 -6.13 -17.11
N GLU A 293 -32.61 -6.61 -15.92
CA GLU A 293 -33.40 -6.41 -14.70
C GLU A 293 -33.33 -4.96 -14.21
N ALA A 294 -32.18 -4.31 -14.34
CA ALA A 294 -32.01 -2.91 -14.00
C ALA A 294 -32.81 -1.97 -14.93
N VAL A 295 -32.84 -2.24 -16.24
CA VAL A 295 -33.68 -1.50 -17.20
C VAL A 295 -35.17 -1.74 -16.94
N GLU A 296 -35.56 -2.97 -16.63
CA GLU A 296 -36.95 -3.32 -16.28
C GLU A 296 -37.40 -2.60 -15.00
N ALA A 297 -36.54 -2.55 -13.97
CA ALA A 297 -36.77 -1.82 -12.73
C ALA A 297 -36.87 -0.30 -12.96
N LEU A 298 -35.99 0.30 -13.77
CA LEU A 298 -36.07 1.71 -14.14
C LEU A 298 -37.37 2.04 -14.87
N ASN A 299 -37.81 1.19 -15.81
CA ASN A 299 -39.09 1.37 -16.50
C ASN A 299 -40.28 1.32 -15.54
N HIS A 300 -40.26 0.41 -14.56
CA HIS A 300 -41.33 0.32 -13.55
C HIS A 300 -41.31 1.52 -12.58
N MET A 301 -40.14 2.06 -12.26
CA MET A 301 -40.00 3.26 -11.43
C MET A 301 -40.49 4.53 -12.14
N PHE A 302 -40.21 4.68 -13.43
CA PHE A 302 -40.60 5.86 -14.19
C PHE A 302 -42.02 5.79 -14.78
N ALA A 303 -42.63 4.60 -14.87
CA ALA A 303 -44.00 4.42 -15.37
C ALA A 303 -45.07 5.24 -14.62
N PRO A 304 -45.10 5.32 -13.27
CA PRO A 304 -46.06 6.14 -12.53
C PRO A 304 -45.65 7.63 -12.40
N VAL A 305 -44.40 7.99 -12.71
CA VAL A 305 -43.80 9.29 -12.36
C VAL A 305 -43.76 10.27 -13.55
N GLN A 306 -44.44 9.97 -14.67
CA GLN A 306 -44.37 10.63 -16.01
C GLN A 306 -43.92 12.11 -16.09
N ASN A 307 -44.39 13.03 -15.21
CA ASN A 307 -43.99 14.44 -15.21
C ASN A 307 -42.90 14.83 -14.19
N ALA A 308 -42.62 13.99 -13.20
CA ALA A 308 -41.60 14.19 -12.17
C ALA A 308 -40.28 13.43 -12.46
N CYS A 309 -40.16 12.82 -13.64
CA CYS A 309 -38.92 12.16 -14.11
C CYS A 309 -37.88 13.16 -14.66
N ALA A 310 -38.33 14.36 -15.08
CA ALA A 310 -37.49 15.41 -15.67
C ALA A 310 -36.21 15.77 -14.87
N PRO A 311 -36.24 15.94 -13.53
CA PRO A 311 -35.04 16.27 -12.75
C PRO A 311 -34.01 15.15 -12.63
N PHE A 312 -34.29 13.95 -13.15
CA PHE A 312 -33.36 12.80 -13.11
C PHE A 312 -32.68 12.52 -14.47
N LEU A 313 -32.94 13.36 -15.48
CA LEU A 313 -32.42 13.23 -16.86
C LEU A 313 -31.30 14.23 -17.18
N ASP A 314 -31.02 15.19 -16.29
CA ASP A 314 -29.85 16.08 -16.33
C ASP A 314 -28.63 15.43 -15.65
#